data_AF-A0A8H2ZKL1-F1
#
_entry.id   AF-A0A8H2ZKL1-F1
#
_cell.length_a   1.000
_cell.length_b   1.000
_cell.length_c   1.000
_cell.angle_alpha   90.00
_cell.angle_beta   90.00
_cell.angle_gamma   90.00
#
_symmetry.space_group_name_H-M   'P 1'
#
loop_
_entity.id
_entity.type
_entity.pdbx_description
1 polymer ?
#
loop_
_entity_poly.entity_id
_entity_poly.type
_entity_poly.pdbx_seq_one_letter_code
_entity_poly.pdbx_strand_id
1 'polypeptide(L)'
;MIMFLHLFNIPNAEQVCANALKLLRPKAGSLITGAQTGTTQPGKLVLKPPMCEPGEYKTIYRHSAETLVELWQRVSEKLNIRVKATAEYDEEEIKEREHGVRDNPDWEKSNRSFVGNSERRIYFMVELL
;
A
#
# COMPACT_ATOMS: atom_id res chain seq x y z
N MET A 1 -4.69 11.35 -1.28
CA MET A 1 -4.84 10.91 0.12
C MET A 1 -3.93 9.72 0.34
N ILE A 2 -3.06 9.72 1.35
CA ILE A 2 -2.20 8.56 1.64
C ILE A 2 -2.96 7.62 2.56
N MET A 3 -3.09 6.35 2.17
CA MET A 3 -3.63 5.30 3.03
C MET A 3 -2.49 4.45 3.56
N PHE A 4 -2.50 4.16 4.86
CA PHE A 4 -1.41 3.46 5.53
C PHE A 4 -1.62 1.94 5.60
N LEU A 5 -2.17 1.31 4.55
CA LEU A 5 -2.45 -0.14 4.56
C LEU A 5 -1.16 -0.96 4.72
N HIS A 6 -0.04 -0.47 4.19
CA HIS A 6 1.31 -1.02 4.36
C HIS A 6 1.82 -1.08 5.81
N LEU A 7 1.14 -0.47 6.78
CA LEU A 7 1.48 -0.56 8.21
C LEU A 7 0.76 -1.71 8.94
N PHE A 8 -0.06 -2.48 8.24
CA PHE A 8 -0.81 -3.60 8.81
C PHE A 8 -0.26 -4.94 8.33
N ASN A 9 -0.49 -5.98 9.14
CA ASN A 9 -0.45 -7.35 8.64
C ASN A 9 -1.73 -7.63 7.82
N ILE A 10 -1.77 -8.77 7.12
CA ILE A 10 -2.92 -9.12 6.27
C ILE A 10 -4.26 -9.11 7.02
N PRO A 11 -4.42 -9.75 8.20
CA PRO A 11 -5.71 -9.73 8.91
C PRO A 11 -6.20 -8.32 9.27
N ASN A 12 -5.30 -7.46 9.78
CA ASN A 12 -5.67 -6.09 10.13
C ASN A 12 -5.94 -5.25 8.88
N ALA A 13 -5.19 -5.45 7.79
CA ALA A 13 -5.44 -4.78 6.52
C ALA A 13 -6.82 -5.16 5.96
N GLU A 14 -7.18 -6.44 5.99
CA GLU A 14 -8.51 -6.92 5.57
C GLU A 14 -9.63 -6.29 6.40
N GLN A 15 -9.46 -6.18 7.73
CA GLN A 15 -10.44 -5.54 8.61
C GLN A 15 -10.59 -4.03 8.31
N VAL A 16 -9.49 -3.32 8.06
CA VAL A 16 -9.50 -1.90 7.69
C VAL A 16 -10.18 -1.69 6.34
N CYS A 17 -9.84 -2.50 5.34
CA CYS A 17 -10.49 -2.49 4.02
C CYS A 17 -11.99 -2.77 4.14
N ALA A 18 -12.39 -3.73 4.98
CA ALA A 18 -13.80 -4.06 5.19
C ALA A 18 -14.57 -2.88 5.80
N ASN A 19 -13.97 -2.20 6.78
CA ASN A 19 -14.55 -1.00 7.37
C ASN A 19 -14.65 0.14 6.35
N ALA A 20 -13.62 0.33 5.51
CA ALA A 20 -13.63 1.34 4.46
C ALA A 20 -14.77 1.11 3.46
N LEU A 21 -14.96 -0.13 2.99
CA LEU A 21 -16.07 -0.46 2.07
C LEU A 21 -17.44 -0.24 2.71
N LYS A 22 -17.60 -0.55 4.01
CA LYS A 22 -18.86 -0.31 4.74
C LYS A 22 -19.19 1.16 4.95
N LEU A 23 -18.19 2.04 4.92
CA LEU A 23 -18.36 3.48 5.04
C LEU A 23 -18.73 4.15 3.72
N LEU A 24 -18.49 3.49 2.58
CA LEU A 24 -18.93 4.01 1.30
C LEU A 24 -20.45 4.09 1.23
N ARG A 25 -20.95 5.10 0.52
CA ARG A 25 -22.35 5.13 0.12
C ARG A 25 -22.64 3.85 -0.68
N PRO A 26 -23.72 3.11 -0.39
CA PRO A 26 -24.06 1.87 -1.10
C PRO A 26 -24.67 2.19 -2.48
N LYS A 27 -23.89 2.84 -3.34
CA LYS A 27 -24.26 3.27 -4.69
C LYS A 27 -23.10 3.04 -5.63
N ALA A 28 -23.39 2.47 -6.80
CA ALA A 28 -22.42 2.33 -7.90
C ALA A 28 -21.73 3.67 -8.21
N GLY A 29 -20.43 3.60 -8.50
CA GLY A 29 -19.55 4.75 -8.69
C GLY A 29 -19.02 5.38 -7.40
N SER A 30 -19.38 4.85 -6.22
CA SER A 30 -18.71 5.27 -4.97
C SER A 30 -17.27 4.77 -4.96
N LEU A 31 -16.35 5.64 -4.56
CA LEU A 31 -14.92 5.48 -4.84
C LEU A 31 -14.07 5.61 -3.59
N ILE A 32 -13.07 4.72 -3.46
CA ILE A 32 -11.89 4.90 -2.61
C ILE A 32 -10.71 5.12 -3.55
N THR A 33 -9.94 6.18 -3.32
CA THR A 33 -8.66 6.39 -4.00
C THR A 33 -7.60 6.67 -2.94
N GLY A 34 -6.41 6.13 -3.16
CA GLY A 34 -5.31 6.30 -2.22
C GLY A 34 -3.96 6.08 -2.87
N ALA A 35 -2.94 6.56 -2.18
CA ALA A 35 -1.56 6.22 -2.43
C ALA A 35 -0.97 5.54 -1.21
N GLN A 36 -0.03 4.62 -1.39
CA GLN A 36 0.73 4.05 -0.27
C GLN A 36 2.13 3.62 -0.67
N THR A 37 2.99 3.41 0.32
CA THR A 37 4.27 2.74 0.11
C THR A 37 4.02 1.26 -0.19
N GLY A 38 4.70 0.74 -1.20
CA GLY A 38 4.63 -0.64 -1.67
C GLY A 38 6.01 -1.19 -1.97
N THR A 39 6.04 -2.35 -2.62
CA THR A 39 7.27 -3.04 -3.00
C THR A 39 7.04 -3.88 -4.25
N THR A 40 8.07 -4.07 -5.08
CA THR A 40 8.05 -5.05 -6.16
C THR A 40 8.18 -6.49 -5.65
N GLN A 41 8.53 -6.68 -4.37
CA GLN A 41 8.70 -7.99 -3.73
C GLN A 41 7.76 -8.10 -2.53
N PRO A 42 6.48 -8.48 -2.73
CA PRO A 42 5.50 -8.49 -1.66
C PRO A 42 5.83 -9.53 -0.59
N GLY A 43 5.57 -9.21 0.67
CA GLY A 43 5.91 -10.12 1.75
C GLY A 43 5.77 -9.54 3.15
N LYS A 44 6.00 -10.40 4.14
CA LYS A 44 6.01 -10.01 5.55
C LYS A 44 7.31 -9.28 5.88
N LEU A 45 7.20 -8.18 6.61
CA LEU A 45 8.33 -7.47 7.19
C LEU A 45 8.11 -7.36 8.70
N VAL A 46 9.13 -7.68 9.49
CA VAL A 46 9.13 -7.49 10.94
C VAL A 46 9.79 -6.15 11.23
N LEU A 47 8.99 -5.17 11.62
CA LEU A 47 9.47 -3.91 12.14
C LEU A 47 10.03 -4.12 13.55
N LYS A 48 11.17 -3.48 13.79
CA LYS A 48 11.89 -3.45 15.06
C LYS A 48 12.03 -1.99 15.50
N PRO A 49 12.35 -1.71 16.78
CA PRO A 49 12.72 -0.37 17.21
C PRO A 49 13.82 0.22 16.31
N PRO A 50 13.75 1.52 15.96
CA PRO A 50 12.85 2.54 16.48
C PRO A 50 11.49 2.65 15.74
N MET A 51 11.18 1.75 14.80
CA MET A 51 9.92 1.82 14.02
C MET A 51 8.69 1.31 14.79
N CYS A 52 8.90 0.80 16.00
CA CYS A 52 7.90 0.44 17.00
C CYS A 52 8.50 0.69 18.39
N GLU A 53 7.66 0.60 19.43
CA GLU A 53 8.08 0.88 20.81
C GLU A 53 9.24 -0.04 21.25
N PRO A 54 10.16 0.45 22.13
CA PRO A 54 11.23 -0.37 22.66
C PRO A 54 10.72 -1.70 23.25
N GLY A 55 11.27 -2.82 22.78
CA GLY A 55 10.85 -4.16 23.19
C GLY A 55 9.70 -4.77 22.39
N GLU A 56 9.08 -4.01 21.48
CA GLU A 56 8.04 -4.53 20.59
C GLU A 56 8.60 -4.99 19.23
N TYR A 57 7.85 -5.89 18.60
CA TYR A 57 8.04 -6.29 17.22
C TYR A 57 6.70 -6.27 16.51
N LYS A 58 6.61 -5.55 15.39
CA LYS A 58 5.37 -5.47 14.60
C LYS A 58 5.56 -6.12 13.25
N THR A 59 4.80 -7.18 12.96
CA THR A 59 4.74 -7.74 11.61
C THR A 59 3.78 -6.93 10.75
N ILE A 60 4.25 -6.48 9.60
CA ILE A 60 3.46 -5.84 8.55
C ILE A 60 3.54 -6.66 7.26
N TYR A 61 2.65 -6.39 6.31
CA TYR A 61 2.72 -6.94 4.97
C TYR A 61 2.94 -5.82 3.96
N ARG A 62 4.02 -5.93 3.20
CA ARG A 62 4.38 -5.00 2.12
C ARG A 62 3.72 -5.49 0.85
N HIS A 63 2.84 -4.67 0.28
CA HIS A 63 2.10 -5.01 -0.94
C HIS A 63 2.86 -4.55 -2.20
N SER A 64 2.77 -5.38 -3.23
CA SER A 64 2.89 -4.99 -4.63
C SER A 64 1.57 -4.40 -5.14
N ALA A 65 1.55 -3.83 -6.35
CA ALA A 65 0.31 -3.35 -6.95
C ALA A 65 -0.72 -4.48 -7.08
N GLU A 66 -0.29 -5.66 -7.52
CA GLU A 66 -1.11 -6.85 -7.73
C GLU A 66 -1.69 -7.37 -6.41
N THR A 67 -0.83 -7.58 -5.41
CA THR A 67 -1.28 -8.08 -4.10
C THR A 67 -2.14 -7.08 -3.33
N LEU A 68 -2.09 -5.79 -3.68
CA LEU A 68 -3.02 -4.79 -3.15
C LEU A 68 -4.40 -4.92 -3.78
N VAL A 69 -4.48 -5.16 -5.09
CA VAL A 69 -5.74 -5.46 -5.78
C VAL A 69 -6.37 -6.72 -5.20
N GLU A 70 -5.59 -7.79 -5.04
CA GLU A 70 -6.05 -9.05 -4.44
C GLU A 70 -6.62 -8.86 -3.03
N LEU A 71 -6.00 -8.00 -2.21
CA LEU A 71 -6.50 -7.67 -0.87
C LEU A 71 -7.92 -7.08 -0.95
N TRP A 72 -8.13 -6.09 -1.81
CA TRP A 72 -9.44 -5.45 -1.97
C TRP A 72 -10.48 -6.40 -2.54
N GLN A 73 -10.13 -7.21 -3.53
CA GLN A 73 -11.01 -8.22 -4.13
C GLN A 73 -11.47 -9.23 -3.07
N ARG A 74 -10.53 -9.81 -2.32
CA ARG A 74 -10.83 -10.78 -1.26
C ARG A 74 -11.77 -10.20 -0.19
N VAL A 75 -11.55 -8.96 0.22
CA VAL A 75 -12.41 -8.28 1.19
C VAL A 75 -13.80 -8.02 0.61
N SER A 76 -13.88 -7.61 -0.66
CA SER A 76 -15.16 -7.37 -1.33
C SER A 76 -15.99 -8.66 -1.45
N GLU A 77 -15.35 -9.78 -1.76
CA GLU A 77 -15.98 -11.11 -1.84
C GLU A 77 -16.54 -11.53 -0.48
N LYS A 78 -15.76 -11.37 0.60
CA LYS A 78 -16.21 -11.66 1.98
C LYS A 78 -17.43 -10.84 2.39
N LEU A 79 -17.57 -9.63 1.86
CA LEU A 79 -18.70 -8.74 2.14
C LEU A 79 -19.85 -8.87 1.14
N ASN A 80 -19.71 -9.71 0.11
CA ASN A 80 -20.65 -9.79 -1.02
C ASN A 80 -20.91 -8.41 -1.67
N ILE A 81 -19.86 -7.59 -1.80
CA ILE A 81 -19.88 -6.28 -2.47
C ILE A 81 -19.13 -6.43 -3.78
N ARG A 82 -19.71 -5.94 -4.89
CA ARG A 82 -19.01 -5.92 -6.19
C ARG A 82 -18.17 -4.66 -6.29
N VAL A 83 -16.88 -4.83 -6.60
CA VAL A 83 -15.96 -3.72 -6.78
C VAL A 83 -15.10 -3.91 -8.02
N LYS A 84 -14.65 -2.80 -8.60
CA LYS A 84 -13.50 -2.75 -9.50
C LYS A 84 -12.33 -2.16 -8.75
N ALA A 85 -11.31 -2.98 -8.49
CA ALA A 85 -10.07 -2.56 -7.84
C ALA A 85 -8.94 -2.48 -8.87
N THR A 86 -8.19 -1.37 -8.85
CA THR A 86 -6.99 -1.17 -9.67
C THR A 86 -5.86 -0.62 -8.82
N ALA A 87 -4.63 -0.94 -9.17
CA ALA A 87 -3.44 -0.36 -8.56
C ALA A 87 -2.29 -0.29 -9.57
N GLU A 88 -1.47 0.74 -9.46
CA GLU A 88 -0.33 0.99 -10.34
C GLU A 88 0.83 1.61 -9.56
N TYR A 89 2.06 1.41 -10.04
CA TYR A 89 3.22 2.08 -9.47
C TYR A 89 3.31 3.51 -9.99
N ASP A 90 3.77 4.42 -9.15
CA ASP A 90 4.03 5.81 -9.52
C ASP A 90 5.27 5.88 -10.44
N GLU A 91 5.04 6.01 -11.75
CA GLU A 91 6.13 6.08 -12.74
C GLU A 91 7.01 7.33 -12.60
N GLU A 92 6.44 8.44 -12.15
CA GLU A 92 7.19 9.68 -11.92
C GLU A 92 8.13 9.50 -10.73
N GLU A 93 7.64 8.87 -9.66
CA GLU A 93 8.43 8.50 -8.47
C GLU A 93 9.59 7.56 -8.83
N ILE A 94 9.36 6.60 -9.74
CA ILE A 94 10.40 5.70 -10.24
C ILE A 94 11.46 6.49 -11.02
N LYS A 95 11.06 7.34 -11.96
CA LYS A 95 11.99 8.16 -12.76
C LYS A 95 12.82 9.10 -11.88
N GLU A 96 12.19 9.75 -10.90
CA GLU A 96 12.86 10.62 -9.94
C GLU A 96 13.91 9.84 -9.13
N ARG A 97 13.55 8.64 -8.63
CA ARG A 97 14.47 7.76 -7.90
C ARG A 97 15.65 7.33 -8.76
N GLU A 98 15.40 6.88 -9.98
CA GLU A 98 16.45 6.43 -10.91
C GLU A 98 17.39 7.57 -11.31
N HIS A 99 16.87 8.79 -11.47
CA HIS A 99 17.68 9.97 -11.71
C HIS A 99 18.51 10.35 -10.48
N GLY A 100 17.89 10.45 -9.31
CA GLY A 100 18.55 10.82 -8.06
C GLY A 100 19.68 9.86 -7.66
N VAL A 101 19.44 8.55 -7.73
CA VAL A 101 20.45 7.53 -7.37
C VAL A 101 21.62 7.52 -8.35
N ARG A 102 21.37 7.79 -9.64
CA ARG A 102 22.42 7.90 -10.66
C ARG A 102 23.34 9.09 -10.39
N ASP A 103 22.78 10.22 -9.98
CA ASP A 103 23.55 11.44 -9.72
C ASP A 103 24.25 11.39 -8.34
N ASN A 104 23.62 10.74 -7.36
CA ASN A 104 24.16 10.52 -6.03
C ASN A 104 23.66 9.18 -5.46
N PRO A 105 24.53 8.18 -5.25
CA PRO A 105 24.15 6.87 -4.70
C PRO A 105 23.45 6.92 -3.33
N ASP A 106 23.66 7.99 -2.55
CA ASP A 106 23.01 8.19 -1.24
C ASP A 106 21.75 9.06 -1.30
N TRP A 107 21.32 9.48 -2.49
CA TRP A 107 20.18 10.41 -2.67
C TRP A 107 18.91 9.95 -1.95
N GLU A 108 18.60 8.64 -2.00
CA GLU A 108 17.40 8.12 -1.34
C GLU A 108 17.39 8.37 0.17
N LYS A 109 18.54 8.22 0.84
CA LYS A 109 18.65 8.40 2.30
C LYS A 109 18.30 9.82 2.73
N SER A 110 18.56 10.80 1.87
CA SER A 110 18.31 12.22 2.13
C SER A 110 16.92 12.68 1.70
N ASN A 111 16.27 11.96 0.77
CA ASN A 111 15.04 12.42 0.11
C ASN A 111 13.83 11.52 0.33
N ARG A 112 14.01 10.30 0.88
CA ARG A 112 12.93 9.32 1.03
C ARG A 112 12.94 8.71 2.43
N SER A 113 11.73 8.47 2.96
CA SER A 113 11.54 7.77 4.23
C SER A 113 11.66 6.24 4.11
N PHE A 114 11.56 5.71 2.88
CA PHE A 114 11.76 4.29 2.56
C PHE A 114 12.74 4.19 1.40
N VAL A 115 13.80 3.40 1.59
CA VAL A 115 14.94 3.26 0.67
C VAL A 115 15.06 1.83 0.19
N GLY A 116 15.58 1.64 -1.02
CA GLY A 116 15.85 0.33 -1.59
C GLY A 116 15.22 0.11 -2.96
N ASN A 117 15.89 -0.74 -3.75
CA ASN A 117 15.57 -0.96 -5.17
C ASN A 117 14.17 -1.55 -5.43
N SER A 118 13.57 -2.19 -4.43
CA SER A 118 12.22 -2.75 -4.52
C SER A 118 11.14 -1.79 -4.03
N GLU A 119 11.48 -0.74 -3.30
CA GLU A 119 10.50 0.19 -2.73
C GLU A 119 9.79 0.96 -3.85
N ARG A 120 8.47 1.09 -3.75
CA ARG A 120 7.65 1.82 -4.74
C ARG A 120 6.59 2.64 -4.03
N ARG A 121 6.08 3.68 -4.68
CA ARG A 121 4.75 4.22 -4.37
C ARG A 121 3.71 3.53 -5.26
N ILE A 122 2.59 3.13 -4.67
CA ILE A 122 1.45 2.55 -5.37
C ILE A 122 0.27 3.51 -5.26
N TYR A 123 -0.34 3.87 -6.40
CA TYR A 123 -1.68 4.45 -6.44
C TYR A 123 -2.71 3.35 -6.61
N PHE A 124 -3.86 3.50 -5.99
CA PHE A 124 -4.95 2.54 -6.15
C PHE A 124 -6.31 3.21 -6.13
N MET A 125 -7.26 2.49 -6.70
CA MET A 125 -8.66 2.88 -6.81
C MET A 125 -9.55 1.66 -6.56
N VAL A 126 -10.63 1.84 -5.82
CA VAL A 126 -11.66 0.83 -5.59
C VAL A 126 -13.02 1.49 -5.81
N GLU A 127 -13.73 1.04 -6.84
CA GLU A 127 -15.03 1.58 -7.24
C GLU A 127 -16.12 0.54 -6.99
N LEU A 128 -17.23 0.93 -6.36
CA LEU A 128 -18.41 0.08 -6.25
C LEU A 128 -19.10 -0.07 -7.61
N LEU A 129 -19.45 -1.31 -7.97
CA LEU A 129 -20.16 -1.65 -9.20
C LEU A 129 -21.68 -1.73 -9.00
#